data_AF-A0A2G6I6D9-F1
#
_entry.id   AF-A0A2G6I6D9-F1
#
_cell.length_a   1.000
_cell.length_b   1.000
_cell.length_c   1.000
_cell.angle_alpha   90.00
_cell.angle_beta   90.00
_cell.angle_gamma   90.00
#
_symmetry.space_group_name_H-M   'P 1'
#
loop_
_entity.id
_entity.type
_entity.pdbx_description
1 polymer ?
#
loop_
_entity_poly.entity_id
_entity_poly.type
_entity_poly.pdbx_seq_one_letter_code
_entity_poly.pdbx_strand_id
1 'polypeptide(L)'
;MTRPTASRPALRSAALALAIALVATPLAADSSETSPSNPELAEGVEMLSEGFRKMFRGLMDELEPAGEAAEQGWNDLVDWLGDLSAYEAPEQLPNGDIIIRRKPDAELPEPHTDL
;
A
#
# COMPACT_ATOMS: atom_id res chain seq x y z
N MET A 1 21.88 -68.48 17.53
CA MET A 1 21.46 -67.14 17.97
C MET A 1 21.84 -66.13 16.90
N THR A 2 20.93 -65.82 15.98
CA THR A 2 21.11 -64.82 14.92
C THR A 2 20.09 -63.70 15.16
N ARG A 3 20.55 -62.49 15.47
CA ARG A 3 19.67 -61.32 15.65
C ARG A 3 19.32 -60.75 14.27
N PRO A 4 18.04 -60.50 13.95
CA PRO A 4 17.69 -59.81 12.72
C PRO A 4 17.97 -58.31 12.89
N THR A 5 18.88 -57.79 12.07
CA THR A 5 19.12 -56.35 11.91
C THR A 5 17.98 -55.75 11.09
N ALA A 6 16.90 -55.34 11.76
CA ALA A 6 15.81 -54.61 11.10
C ALA A 6 16.32 -53.24 10.65
N SER A 7 16.21 -52.98 9.35
CA SER A 7 16.71 -51.77 8.71
C SER A 7 15.96 -50.54 9.26
N ARG A 8 16.71 -49.58 9.80
CA ARG A 8 16.21 -48.27 10.30
C ARG A 8 15.79 -47.24 9.24
N PRO A 9 16.05 -47.35 7.91
CA PRO A 9 15.62 -46.30 6.97
C PRO A 9 14.09 -46.23 6.83
N ALA A 10 13.37 -47.35 6.92
CA ALA A 10 11.92 -47.38 6.76
C ALA A 10 11.17 -46.55 7.82
N LEU A 11 11.68 -46.52 9.06
CA LEU A 11 11.12 -45.74 10.16
C LEU A 11 11.33 -44.23 9.98
N ARG A 12 12.45 -43.81 9.37
CA ARG A 12 12.73 -42.39 9.08
C ARG A 12 11.88 -41.89 7.91
N SER A 13 11.72 -42.70 6.87
CA SER A 13 10.84 -42.39 5.73
C SER A 13 9.38 -42.29 6.16
N ALA A 14 8.92 -43.18 7.05
CA ALA A 14 7.57 -43.14 7.61
C ALA A 14 7.34 -41.90 8.49
N ALA A 15 8.31 -41.51 9.32
CA ALA A 15 8.22 -40.31 10.14
C ALA A 15 8.20 -39.01 9.31
N LEU A 16 8.98 -38.96 8.22
CA LEU A 16 8.98 -37.82 7.30
C LEU A 16 7.64 -37.72 6.53
N ALA A 17 7.10 -38.85 6.07
CA ALA A 17 5.79 -38.89 5.43
C ALA A 17 4.66 -38.46 6.38
N LEU A 18 4.73 -38.87 7.65
CA LEU A 18 3.77 -38.46 8.67
C LEU A 18 3.87 -36.96 8.99
N ALA A 19 5.08 -36.40 9.07
CA ALA A 19 5.29 -34.97 9.29
C ALA A 19 4.78 -34.11 8.12
N ILE A 20 5.00 -34.57 6.87
CA ILE A 20 4.46 -33.91 5.67
C ILE A 20 2.93 -34.01 5.64
N ALA A 21 2.36 -35.16 6.00
CA ALA A 21 0.92 -35.33 6.10
C ALA A 21 0.28 -34.43 7.18
N LEU A 22 0.97 -34.20 8.30
CA LEU A 22 0.51 -33.35 9.42
C LEU A 22 0.56 -31.84 9.11
N VAL A 23 1.37 -31.42 8.12
CA VAL A 23 1.39 -30.03 7.62
C VAL A 23 0.31 -29.80 6.55
N ALA A 24 -0.15 -30.87 5.89
CA ALA A 24 -1.21 -30.81 4.86
C ALA A 24 -2.64 -30.88 5.44
N THR A 25 -2.81 -31.24 6.72
CA THR A 25 -4.12 -31.35 7.38
C THR A 25 -4.95 -30.06 7.52
N PRO A 26 -4.41 -28.83 7.68
CA PRO A 26 -5.27 -27.66 7.87
C PRO A 26 -6.03 -27.28 6.59
N LEU A 27 -5.58 -27.72 5.40
CA LEU A 27 -6.26 -27.44 4.13
C LEU A 27 -7.51 -28.30 3.91
N ALA A 28 -7.65 -29.42 4.63
CA ALA A 28 -8.81 -30.30 4.56
C ALA A 28 -9.88 -30.00 5.65
N ALA A 29 -9.59 -29.10 6.59
CA ALA A 29 -10.52 -28.66 7.62
C ALA A 29 -11.46 -27.54 7.16
N ASP A 30 -11.24 -27.01 5.95
CA ASP A 30 -12.05 -25.93 5.35
C ASP A 30 -13.35 -26.47 4.71
N SER A 31 -14.06 -27.32 5.46
CA SER A 31 -15.41 -27.81 5.14
C SER A 31 -16.46 -27.18 6.06
N SER A 32 -16.15 -26.04 6.65
CA SER A 32 -17.14 -25.22 7.35
C SER A 32 -17.49 -24.07 6.45
N GLU A 33 -18.72 -24.12 5.95
CA GLU A 33 -19.41 -23.08 5.20
C GLU A 33 -18.92 -21.67 5.54
N THR A 34 -18.69 -20.86 4.49
CA THR A 34 -18.70 -19.40 4.56
C THR A 34 -20.03 -18.94 5.16
N SER A 35 -20.12 -19.00 6.47
CA SER A 35 -21.21 -18.48 7.27
C SER A 35 -20.63 -17.36 8.14
N PRO A 36 -21.18 -16.14 8.08
CA PRO A 36 -20.66 -14.98 8.80
C PRO A 36 -20.95 -15.04 10.31
N SER A 37 -20.89 -16.23 10.92
CA SER A 37 -21.51 -16.52 12.22
C SER A 37 -20.62 -17.30 13.18
N ASN A 38 -19.30 -17.32 12.99
CA ASN A 38 -18.40 -17.81 14.03
C ASN A 38 -17.99 -16.62 14.93
N PRO A 39 -18.62 -16.42 16.11
CA PRO A 39 -18.43 -15.24 16.95
C PRO A 39 -16.97 -15.08 17.41
N GLU A 40 -16.25 -16.18 17.59
CA GLU A 40 -14.83 -16.19 17.98
C GLU A 40 -13.92 -15.64 16.85
N LEU A 41 -14.25 -15.94 15.59
CA LEU A 41 -13.54 -15.38 14.43
C LEU A 41 -13.85 -13.88 14.26
N ALA A 42 -15.10 -13.48 14.49
CA ALA A 42 -15.49 -12.08 14.45
C ALA A 42 -14.76 -11.26 15.52
N GLU A 43 -14.67 -11.79 16.74
CA GLU A 43 -13.90 -11.20 17.85
C GLU A 43 -12.40 -11.10 17.52
N GLY A 44 -11.81 -12.14 16.93
CA GLY A 44 -10.41 -12.11 16.50
C GLY A 44 -10.13 -11.07 15.41
N VAL A 45 -11.07 -10.90 14.46
CA VAL A 45 -10.99 -9.86 13.41
C VAL A 45 -11.14 -8.46 14.02
N GLU A 46 -12.00 -8.29 15.02
CA GLU A 46 -12.16 -7.02 15.73
C GLU A 46 -10.88 -6.63 16.48
N MET A 47 -10.27 -7.55 17.23
CA MET A 47 -8.99 -7.31 17.90
C MET A 47 -7.86 -6.98 16.91
N LEU A 48 -7.80 -7.68 15.78
CA LEU A 48 -6.82 -7.38 14.72
C LEU A 48 -7.05 -6.00 14.11
N SER A 49 -8.32 -5.66 13.84
CA SER A 49 -8.74 -4.36 13.29
C SER A 49 -8.38 -3.22 14.25
N GLU A 50 -8.59 -3.41 15.56
CA GLU A 50 -8.17 -2.44 16.57
C GLU A 50 -6.65 -2.23 16.60
N GLY A 51 -5.88 -3.32 16.49
CA GLY A 51 -4.41 -3.26 16.40
C GLY A 51 -3.94 -2.50 15.17
N PHE A 52 -4.50 -2.83 14.01
CA PHE A 52 -4.21 -2.14 12.75
C PHE A 52 -4.57 -0.65 12.82
N ARG A 53 -5.73 -0.30 13.38
CA ARG A 53 -6.16 1.10 13.53
C ARG A 53 -5.23 1.92 14.42
N LYS A 54 -4.70 1.33 15.49
CA LYS A 54 -3.70 1.98 16.36
C LYS A 54 -2.38 2.21 15.64
N MET A 55 -1.89 1.20 14.91
CA MET A 55 -0.67 1.32 14.10
C MET A 55 -0.81 2.39 13.02
N PHE A 56 -1.93 2.40 12.29
CA PHE A 56 -2.17 3.35 11.22
C PHE A 56 -2.28 4.79 11.75
N ARG A 57 -2.89 4.98 12.93
CA ARG A 57 -2.91 6.27 13.61
C ARG A 57 -1.50 6.77 13.93
N GLY A 58 -0.66 5.93 14.54
CA GLY A 58 0.72 6.32 14.83
C GLY A 58 1.53 6.66 13.57
N LEU A 59 1.31 5.92 12.47
CA LEU A 59 1.94 6.24 11.19
C LEU A 59 1.43 7.57 10.62
N MET A 60 0.13 7.86 10.72
CA MET A 60 -0.43 9.14 10.29
C MET A 60 0.07 10.30 11.14
N ASP A 61 0.22 10.12 12.46
CA ASP A 61 0.77 11.14 13.35
C ASP A 61 2.27 11.43 13.02
N GLU A 62 3.02 10.42 12.56
CA GLU A 62 4.40 10.59 12.09
C GLU A 62 4.48 11.24 10.70
N LEU A 63 3.48 11.03 9.84
CA LEU A 63 3.37 11.62 8.51
C LEU A 63 2.70 13.00 8.50
N GLU A 64 1.92 13.36 9.51
CA GLU A 64 1.30 14.68 9.71
C GLU A 64 2.28 15.83 9.47
N PRO A 65 3.48 15.88 10.10
CA PRO A 65 4.44 16.95 9.85
C PRO A 65 4.96 16.99 8.41
N ALA A 66 5.04 15.84 7.73
CA ALA A 66 5.41 15.78 6.32
C ALA A 66 4.26 16.25 5.41
N GLY A 67 3.01 15.99 5.80
CA GLY A 67 1.81 16.50 5.15
C GLY A 67 1.71 18.02 5.24
N GLU A 68 1.87 18.59 6.43
CA GLU A 68 1.87 20.05 6.63
C GLU A 68 3.01 20.75 5.86
N ALA A 69 4.20 20.16 5.84
CA ALA A 69 5.33 20.67 5.07
C ALA A 69 5.08 20.55 3.55
N ALA A 70 4.44 19.48 3.10
CA ALA A 70 4.06 19.31 1.70
C ALA A 70 2.95 20.29 1.28
N GLU A 71 1.97 20.56 2.14
CA GLU A 71 0.93 21.57 1.92
C GLU A 71 1.54 22.97 1.84
N GLN A 72 2.45 23.33 2.75
CA GLN A 72 3.19 24.60 2.66
C GLN A 72 3.99 24.70 1.36
N GLY A 73 4.78 23.68 1.03
CA GLY A 73 5.56 23.66 -0.22
C GLY A 73 4.68 23.72 -1.47
N TRP A 74 3.47 23.14 -1.43
CA TRP A 74 2.49 23.24 -2.50
C TRP A 74 1.93 24.66 -2.62
N ASN A 75 1.56 25.30 -1.50
CA ASN A 75 1.07 26.67 -1.49
C ASN A 75 2.14 27.66 -2.00
N ASP A 76 3.39 27.51 -1.57
CA ASP A 76 4.51 28.34 -2.03
C ASP A 76 4.75 28.15 -3.54
N LEU A 77 4.66 26.91 -4.03
CA LEU A 77 4.79 26.62 -5.45
C LEU A 77 3.64 27.24 -6.26
N VAL A 78 2.41 27.17 -5.77
CA VAL A 78 1.23 27.78 -6.41
C VAL A 78 1.34 29.29 -6.43
N ASP A 79 1.80 29.92 -5.35
CA ASP A 79 2.02 31.36 -5.27
C ASP A 79 3.11 31.80 -6.27
N TRP A 80 4.22 31.05 -6.35
CA TRP A 80 5.29 31.31 -7.32
C TRP A 80 4.88 31.08 -8.78
N LEU A 81 4.08 30.04 -9.07
CA LEU A 81 3.59 29.77 -10.44
C LEU A 81 2.59 30.83 -10.94
N GLY A 82 2.02 31.63 -10.04
CA GLY A 82 1.07 32.70 -10.39
C GLY A 82 -0.24 32.18 -10.98
N ASP A 83 -0.94 33.02 -11.75
CA ASP A 83 -2.22 32.66 -12.37
C ASP A 83 -2.04 31.69 -13.56
N LEU A 84 -1.82 30.42 -13.24
CA LEU A 84 -1.79 29.33 -14.21
C LEU A 84 -3.15 29.13 -14.90
N SER A 85 -4.24 29.64 -14.32
CA SER A 85 -5.57 29.47 -14.90
C SER A 85 -5.71 30.23 -16.22
N ALA A 86 -4.91 31.28 -16.42
CA ALA A 86 -4.78 32.01 -17.67
C ALA A 86 -4.08 31.20 -18.79
N TYR A 87 -3.56 30.01 -18.52
CA TYR A 87 -2.79 29.20 -19.45
C TYR A 87 -3.48 27.86 -19.77
N GLU A 88 -3.12 27.28 -20.92
CA GLU A 88 -3.58 25.97 -21.39
C GLU A 88 -2.70 24.84 -20.86
N ALA A 89 -3.11 23.59 -21.08
CA ALA A 89 -2.29 22.44 -20.71
C ALA A 89 -0.96 22.42 -21.49
N PRO A 90 0.12 21.84 -20.91
CA PRO A 90 1.42 21.78 -21.59
C PRO A 90 1.39 20.94 -22.86
N GLU A 91 1.96 21.45 -23.94
CA GLU A 91 2.12 20.76 -25.23
C GLU A 91 3.61 20.38 -25.41
N GLN A 92 3.88 19.08 -25.63
CA GLN A 92 5.24 18.60 -25.92
C GLN A 92 5.56 18.77 -27.40
N LEU A 93 6.68 19.43 -27.70
CA LEU A 93 7.17 19.64 -29.04
C LEU A 93 8.06 18.48 -29.53
N PRO A 94 8.23 18.28 -30.85
CA PRO A 94 9.05 17.18 -31.39
C PRO A 94 10.53 17.19 -30.98
N ASN A 95 11.04 18.35 -30.55
CA ASN A 95 12.41 18.52 -30.05
C ASN A 95 12.56 18.17 -28.55
N GLY A 96 11.44 17.92 -27.85
CA GLY A 96 11.42 17.62 -26.42
C GLY A 96 11.14 18.81 -25.51
N ASP A 97 11.03 20.03 -26.05
CA ASP A 97 10.62 21.21 -25.29
C ASP A 97 9.12 21.15 -24.96
N ILE A 98 8.73 21.88 -23.91
CA ILE A 98 7.34 22.04 -23.51
C ILE A 98 6.93 23.49 -23.69
N ILE A 99 5.81 23.73 -24.38
CA ILE A 99 5.18 25.04 -24.48
C ILE A 99 3.87 25.05 -23.67
N ILE A 100 3.63 26.14 -22.93
CA ILE A 100 2.37 26.39 -22.24
C ILE A 100 1.79 27.67 -22.85
N ARG A 101 0.70 27.53 -23.60
CA ARG A 101 0.06 28.66 -24.30
C ARG A 101 -0.85 29.42 -23.35
N ARG A 102 -0.97 30.73 -23.52
CA ARG A 102 -1.94 31.55 -22.78
C ARG A 102 -3.32 31.44 -23.45
N LYS A 103 -4.38 31.30 -22.65
CA LYS A 103 -5.76 31.31 -23.15
C LYS A 103 -6.07 32.67 -23.79
N PRO A 104 -6.82 32.68 -24.91
CA PRO A 104 -7.15 33.92 -25.61
C PRO A 104 -8.06 34.84 -24.77
N ASP A 105 -8.93 34.26 -23.95
CA ASP A 105 -9.90 34.99 -23.12
C ASP A 105 -9.37 35.38 -21.73
N ALA A 106 -8.10 35.09 -21.42
CA ALA A 106 -7.53 35.46 -20.13
C ALA A 106 -7.28 36.97 -20.07
N GLU A 107 -7.62 37.61 -18.95
CA GLU A 107 -7.39 39.04 -18.68
C GLU A 107 -5.89 39.36 -18.68
N LEU A 108 -5.50 40.38 -19.43
CA LEU A 108 -4.10 40.78 -19.57
C LEU A 108 -3.51 41.06 -18.19
N PRO A 109 -2.34 40.49 -17.86
CA PRO A 109 -1.69 40.79 -16.59
C PRO A 109 -1.38 42.29 -16.53
N GLU A 110 -1.60 42.88 -15.36
CA GLU A 110 -1.17 44.25 -15.07
C GLU A 110 0.35 44.36 -15.33
N PRO A 111 0.82 45.44 -15.99
CA PRO A 111 2.24 45.60 -16.26
C PRO A 111 3.02 45.66 -14.93
N HIS A 112 3.87 44.66 -14.69
CA HIS A 112 4.79 44.65 -13.57
C HIS A 112 5.73 45.85 -13.69
N THR A 113 5.50 46.87 -12.86
CA THR A 113 6.31 48.08 -12.80
C THR A 113 7.43 47.88 -11.80
N ASP A 114 8.34 46.96 -12.09
CA ASP A 114 9.59 46.83 -11.35
C ASP A 114 10.70 47.52 -12.16
N LEU A 115 11.00 48.76 -11.78
CA LEU A 115 12.15 49.56 -12.26
C LEU A 115 13.34 49.42 -11.31
#